data_AF-A0A3D1UY81-F1
#
_entry.id   AF-A0A3D1UY81-F1
#
_cell.length_a   1.000
_cell.length_b   1.000
_cell.length_c   1.000
_cell.angle_alpha   90.00
_cell.angle_beta   90.00
_cell.angle_gamma   90.00
#
_symmetry.space_group_name_H-M   'P 1'
#
loop_
_entity.id
_entity.type
_entity.pdbx_description
1 polymer ?
#
loop_
_entity_poly.entity_id
_entity_poly.type
_entity_poly.pdbx_seq_one_letter_code
_entity_poly.pdbx_strand_id
1 'polypeptide(L)'
;MAKSIPDENQSAKAENVCIAPENLSALIDGEYELTPKESEHLKHCKICSALLKSFQAVADAVGKTLDFECPERLSERLVLGVREKLGREERKKAADHRHFWSWATRIAAMLVLLGLIGYFAFKDGGVASGYKKASPEEIVVAPGGSNAEWRPAPPKYGIDITNTRLAATNAPSVKFSDAAVAQVEKVAKIEPKVRQLWIYDRKQKLADVERTLRNVIGKLSIPWSSVKMNVSPGSTELKAFFNINSYQTVLLARALKDAGYSLVSPVQPQPEQTHFIGTGREEIEYSLIFSPKAADRK
;
A
#
# COMPACT_ATOMS: atom_id res chain seq x y z
N MET A 1 71.31 5.28 51.35
CA MET A 1 70.64 5.73 50.11
C MET A 1 69.81 4.59 49.57
N ALA A 2 68.54 4.52 49.96
CA ALA A 2 67.60 3.50 49.48
C ALA A 2 66.85 4.09 48.28
N LYS A 3 67.06 3.53 47.09
CA LYS A 3 66.28 3.90 45.89
C LYS A 3 64.95 3.15 45.96
N SER A 4 63.89 3.92 46.15
CA SER A 4 62.49 3.53 46.02
C SER A 4 62.20 3.04 44.60
N ILE A 5 61.74 1.80 44.49
CA ILE A 5 61.06 1.28 43.30
C ILE A 5 59.60 1.77 43.41
N PRO A 6 59.03 2.43 42.39
CA PRO A 6 57.67 2.95 42.47
C PRO A 6 56.65 1.80 42.40
N ASP A 7 55.64 1.89 43.26
CA ASP A 7 54.40 1.10 43.23
C ASP A 7 53.56 1.48 41.98
N GLU A 8 54.07 1.20 40.79
CA GLU A 8 53.24 1.11 39.58
C GLU A 8 52.73 -0.33 39.48
N ASN A 9 51.60 -0.61 40.11
CA ASN A 9 50.57 -1.59 39.69
C ASN A 9 49.58 -1.93 40.82
N GLN A 10 49.04 -0.92 41.52
CA GLN A 10 47.87 -1.09 42.41
C GLN A 10 46.57 -0.49 41.85
N SER A 11 46.47 -0.25 40.54
CA SER A 11 45.23 0.28 39.92
C SER A 11 44.40 -0.78 39.17
N ALA A 12 44.58 -2.07 39.48
CA ALA A 12 43.83 -3.15 38.84
C ALA A 12 43.20 -4.07 39.90
N LYS A 13 42.27 -3.54 40.71
CA LYS A 13 41.25 -4.31 41.47
C LYS A 13 40.27 -3.39 42.21
N ALA A 14 39.44 -2.70 41.43
CA ALA A 14 38.07 -2.41 41.81
C ALA A 14 37.26 -2.58 40.53
N GLU A 15 36.71 -3.78 40.30
CA GLU A 15 35.62 -3.96 39.34
C GLU A 15 34.42 -3.18 39.88
N ASN A 16 34.44 -1.87 39.68
CA ASN A 16 33.26 -1.04 39.79
C ASN A 16 32.42 -1.33 38.55
N VAL A 17 31.64 -2.41 38.64
CA VAL A 17 30.64 -2.78 37.64
C VAL A 17 29.79 -1.53 37.38
N CYS A 18 29.89 -1.01 36.17
CA CYS A 18 29.13 0.16 35.76
C CYS A 18 27.65 -0.19 35.70
N ILE A 19 26.79 0.81 35.91
CA ILE A 19 25.35 0.65 35.78
C ILE A 19 25.04 0.26 34.33
N ALA A 20 24.18 -0.73 34.15
CA ALA A 20 23.75 -1.18 32.84
C ALA A 20 23.10 0.00 32.05
N PRO A 21 23.44 0.21 30.77
CA PRO A 21 22.85 1.27 29.95
C PRO A 21 21.32 1.26 29.93
N GLU A 22 20.71 0.08 29.99
CA GLU A 22 19.26 -0.12 29.99
C GLU A 22 18.63 0.49 31.25
N ASN A 23 19.27 0.33 32.41
CA ASN A 23 18.80 0.92 33.67
C ASN A 23 18.92 2.44 33.68
N LEU A 24 19.95 3.00 33.02
CA LEU A 24 20.10 4.45 32.88
C LEU A 24 19.07 5.06 31.92
N SER A 25 18.67 4.32 30.88
CA SER A 25 17.57 4.72 29.99
C SER A 25 16.23 4.68 30.74
N ALA A 26 15.93 3.56 31.41
CA ALA A 26 14.70 3.39 32.17
C ALA A 26 14.56 4.41 33.31
N LEU A 27 15.68 4.88 33.88
CA LEU A 27 15.69 5.96 34.87
C LEU A 27 15.18 7.29 34.28
N ILE A 28 15.52 7.60 33.02
CA ILE A 28 15.06 8.82 32.34
C ILE A 28 13.58 8.74 31.99
N ASP A 29 13.11 7.55 31.62
CA ASP A 29 11.69 7.29 31.34
C ASP A 29 10.84 7.20 32.62
N GLY A 30 11.47 7.24 33.80
CA GLY A 30 10.80 7.16 35.10
C GLY A 30 10.37 5.74 35.50
N GLU A 31 10.84 4.73 34.77
CA GLU A 31 10.50 3.31 34.98
C GLU A 31 11.46 2.59 35.94
N TYR A 32 12.55 3.25 36.34
CA TYR A 32 13.59 2.66 37.18
C TYR A 32 14.02 3.57 38.33
N GLU A 33 14.12 3.01 39.54
CA GLU A 33 14.62 3.69 40.73
C GLU A 33 16.04 3.20 41.04
N LEU A 34 17.00 4.13 41.10
CA LEU A 34 18.40 3.81 41.44
C LEU A 34 18.49 3.32 42.88
N THR A 35 19.24 2.24 43.09
CA THR A 35 19.63 1.86 44.45
C THR A 35 20.59 2.89 45.06
N PRO A 36 20.70 2.99 46.40
CA PRO A 36 21.62 3.94 47.04
C PRO A 36 23.07 3.81 46.56
N LYS A 37 23.53 2.58 46.30
CA LYS A 37 24.88 2.28 45.80
C LYS A 37 25.09 2.76 44.36
N GLU A 38 24.09 2.57 43.50
CA GLU A 38 24.15 3.04 42.11
C GLU A 38 24.06 4.57 42.03
N SER A 39 23.27 5.20 42.91
CA SER A 39 23.20 6.65 43.01
C SER A 39 24.56 7.26 43.41
N GLU A 40 25.30 6.60 44.30
CA GLU A 40 26.64 7.01 44.71
C GLU A 40 27.66 6.73 43.62
N HIS A 41 27.55 5.59 42.92
CA HIS A 41 28.37 5.28 41.75
C HIS A 41 28.20 6.33 40.65
N LEU A 42 26.97 6.77 40.36
CA LEU A 42 26.69 7.74 39.31
C LEU A 42 27.33 9.11 39.56
N LYS A 43 27.55 9.49 40.83
CA LYS A 43 28.26 10.73 41.20
C LYS A 43 29.76 10.67 40.91
N HIS A 44 30.36 9.48 41.01
CA HIS A 44 31.81 9.31 40.92
C HIS A 44 32.28 8.71 39.58
N CYS A 45 31.40 7.98 38.88
CA CYS A 45 31.70 7.33 37.62
C CYS A 45 31.50 8.29 36.44
N LYS A 46 32.61 8.70 35.83
CA LYS A 46 32.62 9.58 34.64
C LYS A 46 31.93 8.95 33.42
N ILE A 47 31.96 7.62 33.31
CA ILE A 47 31.35 6.89 32.19
C ILE A 47 29.82 6.90 32.31
N CYS A 48 29.29 6.46 33.46
CA CYS A 48 27.85 6.41 33.69
C CYS A 48 27.22 7.82 33.66
N SER A 49 27.90 8.82 34.21
CA SER A 49 27.42 10.22 34.18
C SER A 49 27.44 10.81 32.77
N ALA A 50 28.44 10.50 31.94
CA ALA A 50 28.46 10.92 30.54
C ALA A 50 27.35 10.25 29.72
N LEU A 51 27.12 8.95 29.95
CA LEU A 51 26.07 8.19 29.27
C LEU A 51 24.68 8.70 29.65
N LEU A 52 24.41 8.95 30.92
CA LEU A 52 23.15 9.55 31.38
C LEU A 52 22.88 10.91 30.71
N LYS A 53 23.90 11.79 30.65
CA LYS A 53 23.78 13.08 29.96
C LYS A 53 23.47 12.94 28.47
N SER A 54 24.03 11.91 27.82
CA SER A 54 23.77 11.67 26.40
C SER A 54 22.31 11.26 26.14
N PHE A 55 21.74 10.41 27.00
CA PHE A 55 20.33 10.04 26.92
C PHE A 55 19.41 11.21 27.27
N GLN A 56 19.74 12.02 28.28
CA GLN A 56 19.00 13.24 28.61
C GLN A 56 18.98 14.22 27.43
N ALA A 57 20.11 14.43 26.76
CA ALA A 57 20.17 15.31 25.59
C ALA A 57 19.26 14.83 24.44
N VAL A 58 19.14 13.51 24.24
CA VAL A 58 18.23 12.93 23.25
C VAL A 58 16.78 13.12 23.69
N ALA A 59 16.45 12.83 24.95
CA ALA A 59 15.11 13.03 25.50
C ALA A 59 14.67 14.50 25.41
N ASP A 60 15.54 15.45 25.75
CA ASP A 60 15.28 16.88 25.63
C ASP A 60 15.08 17.33 24.17
N ALA A 61 15.87 16.78 23.25
CA ALA A 61 15.72 17.08 21.82
C ALA A 61 14.38 16.57 21.29
N VAL A 62 13.97 15.36 21.69
CA VAL A 62 12.67 14.79 21.32
C VAL A 62 11.53 15.57 21.97
N GLY A 63 11.63 15.91 23.26
CA GLY A 63 10.64 16.73 23.96
C GLY A 63 10.39 18.07 23.26
N LYS A 64 11.45 18.79 22.89
CA LYS A 64 11.34 20.06 22.15
C LYS A 64 10.72 19.92 20.76
N THR A 65 10.85 18.76 20.12
CA THR A 65 10.17 18.50 18.84
C THR A 65 8.69 18.14 19.02
N LEU A 66 8.34 17.59 20.18
CA LEU A 66 6.98 17.20 20.55
C LEU A 66 6.19 18.33 21.21
N ASP A 67 6.85 19.38 21.67
CA ASP A 67 6.26 20.67 22.06
C ASP A 67 5.70 21.41 20.83
N PHE A 68 4.76 20.77 20.15
CA PHE A 68 3.92 21.40 19.16
C PHE A 68 2.72 22.00 19.89
N GLU A 69 2.62 23.32 19.89
CA GLU A 69 1.42 24.00 20.37
C GLU A 69 0.20 23.46 19.62
N CYS A 70 -0.75 22.90 20.37
CA CYS A 70 -2.02 22.47 19.80
C CYS A 70 -2.71 23.71 19.22
N PRO A 71 -3.00 23.75 17.90
CA PRO A 71 -3.59 24.91 17.28
C PRO A 71 -4.90 25.26 17.98
N GLU A 72 -5.11 26.54 18.28
CA GLU A 72 -6.38 26.99 18.83
C GLU A 72 -7.55 26.51 17.95
N ARG A 73 -8.58 25.96 18.59
CA ARG A 73 -9.80 25.42 17.94
C ARG A 73 -9.61 24.14 17.11
N LEU A 74 -8.57 23.35 17.35
CA LEU A 74 -8.42 22.02 16.74
C LEU A 74 -9.65 21.13 17.00
N SER A 75 -10.19 21.14 18.22
CA SER A 75 -11.39 20.38 18.60
C SER A 75 -12.62 20.78 17.79
N GLU A 76 -12.87 22.09 17.62
CA GLU A 76 -13.98 22.59 16.80
C GLU A 76 -13.80 22.21 15.32
N ARG A 77 -12.59 22.32 14.78
CA ARG A 77 -12.29 21.91 13.40
C ARG A 77 -12.50 20.41 13.17
N LEU A 78 -12.10 19.58 14.12
CA LEU A 78 -12.32 18.14 14.06
C LEU A 78 -13.82 17.82 14.09
N VAL A 79 -14.57 18.44 15.00
CA VAL A 79 -16.04 18.23 15.11
C VAL A 79 -16.75 18.68 13.83
N LEU A 80 -16.38 19.82 13.26
CA LEU A 80 -16.93 20.31 12.00
C LEU A 80 -16.59 19.37 10.83
N GLY A 81 -15.34 18.91 10.74
CA GLY A 81 -14.92 17.97 9.70
C GLY A 81 -15.62 16.62 9.78
N VAL A 82 -15.88 16.11 10.99
CA VAL A 82 -16.62 14.86 11.21
C VAL A 82 -18.09 15.02 10.83
N ARG A 83 -18.73 16.12 11.25
CA ARG A 83 -20.13 16.42 10.87
C ARG A 83 -20.30 16.55 9.36
N GLU A 84 -19.36 17.19 8.68
CA GLU A 84 -19.41 17.34 7.23
C GLU A 84 -19.28 15.98 6.51
N LYS A 85 -18.40 15.10 7.00
CA LYS A 85 -18.25 13.74 6.44
C LYS A 85 -19.52 12.92 6.63
N LEU A 86 -20.10 12.92 7.83
CA LEU A 86 -21.36 12.21 8.11
C LEU A 86 -22.50 12.72 7.23
N GLY A 87 -22.68 14.04 7.12
CA GLY A 87 -23.71 14.62 6.26
C GLY A 87 -23.52 14.30 4.76
N ARG A 88 -22.28 14.16 4.30
CA ARG A 88 -21.98 13.78 2.91
C ARG A 88 -22.33 12.31 2.64
N GLU A 89 -22.10 11.43 3.60
CA GLU A 89 -22.49 10.01 3.50
C GLU A 89 -24.01 9.83 3.52
N GLU A 90 -24.73 10.55 4.38
CA GLU A 90 -26.20 10.51 4.41
C GLU A 90 -26.81 10.96 3.08
N ARG A 91 -26.28 12.04 2.47
CA ARG A 91 -26.73 12.52 1.16
C ARG A 91 -26.49 11.50 0.04
N LYS A 92 -25.37 10.77 0.07
CA LYS A 92 -25.09 9.69 -0.89
C LYS A 92 -26.08 8.54 -0.73
N LYS A 93 -26.30 8.07 0.50
CA LYS A 93 -27.29 7.01 0.79
C LYS A 93 -28.70 7.40 0.33
N ALA A 94 -29.09 8.66 0.55
CA ALA A 94 -30.38 9.17 0.09
C ALA A 94 -30.50 9.23 -1.44
N ALA A 95 -29.41 9.59 -2.15
CA ALA A 95 -29.36 9.59 -3.61
C ALA A 95 -29.44 8.17 -4.18
N ASP A 96 -28.70 7.22 -3.61
CA ASP A 96 -28.70 5.81 -4.02
C ASP A 96 -30.07 5.17 -3.80
N HIS A 97 -30.72 5.46 -2.66
CA HIS A 97 -32.08 4.97 -2.37
C HIS A 97 -33.12 5.50 -3.36
N ARG A 98 -33.03 6.78 -3.75
CA ARG A 98 -33.91 7.35 -4.80
C ARG A 98 -33.66 6.70 -6.16
N HIS A 99 -32.40 6.40 -6.49
CA HIS A 99 -32.08 5.76 -7.75
C HIS A 99 -32.62 4.32 -7.81
N PHE A 100 -32.45 3.56 -6.73
CA PHE A 100 -32.99 2.21 -6.60
C PHE A 100 -34.51 2.17 -6.76
N TRP A 101 -35.24 3.06 -6.06
CA TRP A 101 -36.70 3.15 -6.18
C TRP A 101 -37.15 3.55 -7.59
N SER A 102 -36.43 4.43 -8.28
CA SER A 102 -36.72 4.76 -9.68
C SER A 102 -36.50 3.60 -10.64
N TRP A 103 -35.56 2.69 -10.37
CA TRP A 103 -35.37 1.49 -11.18
C TRP A 103 -36.44 0.43 -10.88
N ALA A 104 -36.79 0.25 -9.60
CA ALA A 104 -37.82 -0.69 -9.18
C ALA A 104 -39.18 -0.37 -9.81
N THR A 105 -39.59 0.90 -9.87
CA THR A 105 -40.85 1.32 -10.51
C THR A 105 -40.86 1.06 -12.02
N ARG A 106 -39.72 1.26 -12.71
CA ARG A 106 -39.58 0.96 -14.14
C ARG A 106 -39.70 -0.54 -14.42
N ILE A 107 -39.08 -1.37 -13.59
CA ILE A 107 -39.16 -2.83 -13.72
C ILE A 107 -40.60 -3.30 -13.47
N ALA A 108 -41.25 -2.79 -12.42
CA ALA A 108 -42.64 -3.12 -12.13
C ALA A 108 -43.58 -2.75 -13.30
N ALA A 109 -43.40 -1.57 -13.90
CA ALA A 109 -44.19 -1.16 -15.07
C ALA A 109 -43.98 -2.09 -16.28
N MET A 110 -42.74 -2.51 -16.55
CA MET A 110 -42.43 -3.46 -17.63
C MET A 110 -43.08 -4.83 -17.41
N LEU A 111 -43.11 -5.33 -16.18
CA LEU A 111 -43.75 -6.61 -15.84
C LEU A 111 -45.26 -6.55 -16.03
N VAL A 112 -45.91 -5.45 -15.66
CA VAL A 112 -47.35 -5.24 -15.91
C VAL A 112 -47.63 -5.22 -17.42
N LEU A 113 -46.77 -4.57 -18.21
CA LEU A 113 -46.92 -4.48 -19.66
C LEU A 113 -46.72 -5.85 -20.33
N LEU A 114 -45.74 -6.62 -19.89
CA LEU A 114 -45.53 -8.02 -20.32
C LEU A 114 -46.70 -8.93 -19.92
N GLY A 115 -47.25 -8.76 -18.72
CA GLY A 115 -48.43 -9.49 -18.26
C GLY A 115 -49.67 -9.17 -19.11
N LEU A 116 -49.87 -7.90 -19.48
CA LEU A 116 -50.94 -7.49 -20.39
C LEU A 116 -50.76 -8.07 -21.79
N ILE A 117 -49.55 -7.99 -22.37
CA ILE A 117 -49.25 -8.57 -23.68
C ILE A 117 -49.48 -10.10 -23.66
N GLY A 118 -49.02 -10.79 -22.62
CA GLY A 118 -49.26 -12.22 -22.44
C GLY A 118 -50.74 -12.56 -22.31
N TYR A 119 -51.50 -11.75 -21.58
CA TYR A 119 -52.95 -11.92 -21.43
C TYR A 119 -53.69 -11.74 -22.76
N PHE A 120 -53.35 -10.71 -23.55
CA PHE A 120 -53.95 -10.51 -24.88
C PHE A 120 -53.55 -11.61 -25.87
N ALA A 121 -52.28 -12.03 -25.88
CA ALA A 121 -51.82 -13.14 -26.73
C ALA A 121 -52.52 -14.46 -26.39
N PHE A 122 -52.80 -14.72 -25.11
CA PHE A 122 -53.49 -15.93 -24.66
C PHE A 122 -55.00 -15.86 -24.89
N LYS A 123 -55.61 -14.67 -24.75
CA LYS A 123 -57.05 -14.47 -24.93
C LYS A 123 -57.47 -14.45 -26.41
N ASP A 124 -56.65 -13.86 -27.27
CA ASP A 124 -56.95 -13.71 -28.71
C ASP A 124 -56.31 -14.82 -29.58
N GLY A 125 -55.32 -15.55 -29.04
CA GLY A 125 -54.58 -16.61 -29.73
C GLY A 125 -54.91 -18.02 -29.24
N GLY A 126 -56.14 -18.49 -29.49
CA GLY A 126 -56.37 -19.92 -29.59
C GLY A 126 -55.41 -20.50 -30.64
N VAL A 127 -54.56 -21.44 -30.22
CA VAL A 127 -53.47 -22.02 -31.02
C VAL A 127 -53.99 -22.52 -32.38
N ALA A 128 -53.77 -21.74 -33.43
CA ALA A 128 -53.91 -22.16 -34.81
C ALA A 128 -52.70 -21.63 -35.60
N SER A 129 -51.57 -22.34 -35.51
CA SER A 129 -50.43 -22.13 -36.39
C SER A 129 -50.19 -23.39 -37.21
N GLY A 130 -50.81 -23.43 -38.39
CA GLY A 130 -50.48 -24.38 -39.44
C GLY A 130 -49.04 -24.15 -39.91
N TYR A 131 -48.16 -25.09 -39.56
CA TYR A 131 -46.80 -25.12 -40.08
C TYR A 131 -46.81 -25.51 -41.57
N LYS A 132 -46.60 -24.53 -42.46
CA LYS A 132 -46.16 -24.80 -43.83
C LYS A 132 -44.71 -25.30 -43.79
N LYS A 133 -44.48 -26.52 -44.26
CA LYS A 133 -43.14 -27.07 -44.51
C LYS A 133 -42.50 -26.31 -45.66
N ALA A 134 -41.39 -25.62 -45.39
CA ALA A 134 -40.41 -25.24 -46.41
C ALA A 134 -39.19 -26.15 -46.22
N SER A 135 -38.85 -26.89 -47.28
CA SER A 135 -37.67 -27.76 -47.35
C SER A 135 -36.40 -26.92 -47.29
N PRO A 136 -35.42 -27.22 -46.43
CA PRO A 136 -34.09 -26.66 -46.59
C PRO A 136 -33.32 -27.42 -47.68
N GLU A 137 -32.55 -26.64 -48.42
CA GLU A 137 -31.61 -27.01 -49.46
C GLU A 137 -30.45 -27.84 -48.89
N GLU A 138 -30.09 -28.88 -49.62
CA GLU A 138 -29.09 -29.89 -49.26
C GLU A 138 -27.68 -29.34 -49.56
N ILE A 139 -26.95 -28.90 -48.53
CA ILE A 139 -25.50 -28.69 -48.64
C ILE A 139 -24.80 -29.92 -48.09
N VAL A 140 -24.25 -30.69 -49.01
CA VAL A 140 -23.34 -31.81 -48.79
C VAL A 140 -22.08 -31.31 -48.08
N VAL A 141 -21.86 -31.75 -46.85
CA VAL A 141 -20.54 -31.76 -46.22
C VAL A 141 -20.19 -33.21 -45.90
N ALA A 142 -19.19 -33.73 -46.58
CA ALA A 142 -18.49 -34.96 -46.23
C ALA A 142 -16.99 -34.63 -46.06
N PRO A 143 -16.21 -35.48 -45.38
CA PRO A 143 -16.22 -35.65 -43.93
C PRO A 143 -14.81 -35.43 -43.35
N GLY A 144 -14.69 -35.06 -42.07
CA GLY A 144 -13.37 -34.93 -41.46
C GLY A 144 -13.39 -34.76 -39.95
N GLY A 145 -13.34 -35.88 -39.24
CA GLY A 145 -12.69 -35.96 -37.93
C GLY A 145 -13.59 -35.77 -36.71
N SER A 146 -14.13 -36.87 -36.23
CA SER A 146 -14.60 -37.06 -34.85
C SER A 146 -13.57 -36.58 -33.82
N ASN A 147 -14.01 -35.84 -32.79
CA ASN A 147 -13.90 -36.32 -31.40
C ASN A 147 -14.60 -35.39 -30.41
N ALA A 148 -15.26 -36.06 -29.47
CA ALA A 148 -15.91 -35.51 -28.30
C ALA A 148 -14.90 -34.89 -27.32
N GLU A 149 -15.36 -33.82 -26.67
CA GLU A 149 -15.28 -33.57 -25.22
C GLU A 149 -13.96 -33.90 -24.50
N TRP A 150 -13.19 -32.86 -24.11
CA TRP A 150 -12.37 -32.91 -22.90
C TRP A 150 -12.25 -31.53 -22.23
N ARG A 151 -12.77 -31.44 -21.01
CA ARG A 151 -12.45 -30.40 -20.02
C ARG A 151 -10.97 -30.51 -19.62
N PRO A 152 -10.24 -29.42 -19.39
CA PRO A 152 -8.91 -29.54 -18.79
C PRO A 152 -9.04 -29.97 -17.32
N ALA A 153 -8.56 -31.19 -17.04
CA ALA A 153 -8.26 -31.68 -15.70
C ALA A 153 -7.03 -30.93 -15.12
N PRO A 154 -6.92 -30.78 -13.79
CA PRO A 154 -5.75 -30.19 -13.16
C PRO A 154 -4.50 -31.08 -13.34
N PRO A 155 -3.30 -30.51 -13.41
CA PRO A 155 -2.07 -31.29 -13.60
C PRO A 155 -1.81 -32.21 -12.40
N LYS A 156 -1.84 -33.52 -12.66
CA LYS A 156 -1.38 -34.60 -11.78
C LYS A 156 0.15 -34.66 -11.74
N TYR A 157 0.83 -33.65 -11.21
CA TYR A 157 2.20 -33.77 -10.67
C TYR A 157 2.43 -32.63 -9.67
N GLY A 158 1.73 -32.69 -8.55
CA GLY A 158 2.06 -31.92 -7.35
C GLY A 158 2.74 -32.86 -6.37
N ILE A 159 3.95 -32.51 -5.94
CA ILE A 159 4.61 -33.18 -4.82
C ILE A 159 3.67 -33.06 -3.62
N ASP A 160 3.24 -34.20 -3.08
CA ASP A 160 2.39 -34.24 -1.90
C ASP A 160 3.27 -33.96 -0.67
N ILE A 161 3.33 -32.68 -0.26
CA ILE A 161 4.10 -32.23 0.92
C ILE A 161 3.35 -32.62 2.22
N THR A 162 2.19 -33.28 2.13
CA THR A 162 1.43 -33.64 3.34
C THR A 162 2.04 -34.79 4.15
N ASN A 163 3.11 -35.44 3.67
CA ASN A 163 3.80 -36.52 4.39
C ASN A 163 5.32 -36.39 4.52
N THR A 164 5.89 -35.18 4.46
CA THR A 164 7.27 -34.95 4.95
C THR A 164 7.26 -34.54 6.43
N ARG A 165 6.82 -35.45 7.30
CA ARG A 165 7.17 -35.39 8.72
C ARG A 165 8.62 -35.86 8.86
N LEU A 166 9.56 -34.99 8.49
CA LEU A 166 10.95 -35.14 8.89
C LEU A 166 10.99 -35.00 10.42
N ALA A 167 11.43 -36.08 11.06
CA ALA A 167 11.72 -36.12 12.48
C ALA A 167 12.71 -35.00 12.82
N ALA A 168 12.23 -33.98 13.52
CA ALA A 168 13.07 -33.00 14.20
C ALA A 168 12.68 -33.00 15.68
N THR A 169 13.65 -33.40 16.47
CA THR A 169 13.71 -33.49 17.93
C THR A 169 13.18 -32.25 18.66
N ASN A 170 12.27 -32.49 19.61
CA ASN A 170 12.04 -31.77 20.86
C ASN A 170 12.43 -30.27 20.90
N ALA A 171 11.57 -29.41 20.36
CA ALA A 171 11.46 -28.01 20.80
C ALA A 171 9.97 -27.62 20.82
N PRO A 172 9.48 -26.88 21.84
CA PRO A 172 8.08 -26.49 21.92
C PRO A 172 7.72 -25.62 20.71
N SER A 173 6.74 -26.06 19.93
CA SER A 173 6.27 -25.34 18.75
C SER A 173 5.54 -24.07 19.19
N VAL A 174 6.17 -22.92 18.97
CA VAL A 174 5.51 -21.62 19.05
C VAL A 174 4.51 -21.56 17.88
N LYS A 175 3.24 -21.82 18.19
CA LYS A 175 2.14 -21.64 17.23
C LYS A 175 1.86 -20.14 17.12
N PHE A 176 2.45 -19.50 16.13
CA PHE A 176 1.94 -18.21 15.68
C PHE A 176 0.55 -18.47 15.08
N SER A 177 -0.48 -17.98 15.75
CA SER A 177 -1.83 -17.96 15.21
C SER A 177 -1.84 -17.20 13.87
N ASP A 178 -2.31 -17.84 12.80
CA ASP A 178 -2.44 -17.26 11.46
C ASP A 178 -3.25 -15.93 11.42
N ALA A 179 -4.01 -15.64 12.49
CA ALA A 179 -4.69 -14.36 12.67
C ALA A 179 -3.72 -13.16 12.78
N ALA A 180 -2.49 -13.35 13.27
CA ALA A 180 -1.48 -12.29 13.35
C ALA A 180 -0.78 -12.03 12.00
N VAL A 181 -0.77 -13.01 11.08
CA VAL A 181 -0.13 -12.89 9.77
C VAL A 181 -1.02 -12.13 8.77
N ALA A 182 -2.33 -12.06 9.00
CA ALA A 182 -3.25 -11.30 8.16
C ALA A 182 -3.11 -9.77 8.29
N GLN A 183 -2.48 -9.28 9.36
CA GLN A 183 -2.24 -7.84 9.57
C GLN A 183 -0.79 -7.40 9.30
N VAL A 184 0.11 -8.32 8.96
CA VAL A 184 1.43 -7.94 8.46
C VAL A 184 1.23 -7.53 7.01
N GLU A 185 1.10 -6.21 6.75
CA GLU A 185 1.32 -5.68 5.40
C GLU A 185 2.59 -6.35 4.87
N LYS A 186 2.47 -7.15 3.81
CA LYS A 186 3.62 -7.81 3.17
C LYS A 186 4.60 -6.70 2.82
N VAL A 187 5.68 -6.60 3.61
CA VAL A 187 6.67 -5.54 3.45
C VAL A 187 7.24 -5.64 2.04
N ALA A 188 7.00 -4.62 1.22
CA ALA A 188 7.31 -4.68 -0.20
C ALA A 188 8.76 -4.25 -0.45
N LYS A 189 9.52 -5.06 -1.18
CA LYS A 189 10.85 -4.67 -1.66
C LYS A 189 10.71 -3.88 -2.95
N ILE A 190 11.33 -2.70 -3.01
CA ILE A 190 11.40 -1.91 -4.25
C ILE A 190 12.61 -2.41 -5.04
N GLU A 191 12.39 -2.75 -6.31
CA GLU A 191 13.47 -3.18 -7.19
C GLU A 191 14.34 -1.98 -7.59
N PRO A 192 15.66 -2.15 -7.80
CA PRO A 192 16.54 -1.06 -8.23
C PRO A 192 16.16 -0.43 -9.57
N LYS A 193 15.42 -1.16 -10.42
CA LYS A 193 14.95 -0.70 -11.73
C LYS A 193 13.46 -0.91 -11.83
N VAL A 194 12.70 0.18 -11.78
CA VAL A 194 11.24 0.13 -11.78
C VAL A 194 10.72 0.71 -13.07
N ARG A 195 9.77 0.01 -13.70
CA ARG A 195 9.03 0.53 -14.87
C ARG A 195 7.53 0.54 -14.56
N GLN A 196 6.94 1.72 -14.56
CA GLN A 196 5.52 1.90 -14.25
C GLN A 196 4.78 2.60 -15.40
N LEU A 197 3.61 2.04 -15.71
CA LEU A 197 2.67 2.58 -16.68
C LEU A 197 1.49 3.20 -15.93
N TRP A 198 1.28 4.49 -16.16
CA TRP A 198 0.21 5.28 -15.60
C TRP A 198 -0.77 5.67 -16.68
N ILE A 199 -2.06 5.58 -16.37
CA ILE A 199 -3.14 5.97 -17.26
C ILE A 199 -3.70 7.32 -16.81
N TYR A 200 -3.88 8.23 -17.76
CA TYR A 200 -4.59 9.49 -17.58
C TYR A 200 -5.88 9.53 -18.41
N ASP A 201 -6.85 10.35 -18.01
CA ASP A 201 -8.11 10.52 -18.75
C ASP A 201 -7.84 11.14 -20.13
N ARG A 202 -8.39 10.55 -21.20
CA ARG A 202 -8.29 11.04 -22.57
C ARG A 202 -8.79 12.48 -22.75
N LYS A 203 -9.61 12.99 -21.83
CA LYS A 203 -10.04 14.39 -21.81
C LYS A 203 -8.92 15.38 -21.48
N GLN A 204 -7.87 14.93 -20.80
CA GLN A 204 -6.72 15.77 -20.45
C GLN A 204 -5.76 15.88 -21.65
N LYS A 205 -5.25 17.09 -21.89
CA LYS A 205 -4.20 17.30 -22.89
C LYS A 205 -2.87 16.85 -22.32
N LEU A 206 -2.00 16.30 -23.18
CA LEU A 206 -0.66 15.85 -22.79
C LEU A 206 0.16 16.96 -22.10
N ALA A 207 0.01 18.21 -22.53
CA ALA A 207 0.66 19.37 -21.92
C ALA A 207 0.22 19.63 -20.47
N ASP A 208 -1.04 19.33 -20.13
CA ASP A 208 -1.55 19.48 -18.77
C ASP A 208 -1.05 18.36 -17.86
N VAL A 209 -0.91 17.14 -18.40
CA VAL A 209 -0.26 16.01 -17.71
C VAL A 209 1.21 16.32 -17.45
N GLU A 210 1.91 16.86 -18.44
CA GLU A 210 3.31 17.29 -18.31
C GLU A 210 3.44 18.37 -17.22
N ARG A 211 2.61 19.42 -17.26
CA ARG A 211 2.61 20.48 -16.24
C ARG A 211 2.35 19.92 -14.84
N THR A 212 1.42 18.97 -14.72
CA THR A 212 1.10 18.33 -13.44
C THR A 212 2.30 17.52 -12.93
N LEU A 213 2.95 16.73 -13.79
CA LEU A 213 4.15 16.00 -13.43
C LEU A 213 5.27 16.94 -12.99
N ARG A 214 5.48 18.07 -13.70
CA ARG A 214 6.48 19.06 -13.31
C ARG A 214 6.18 19.70 -11.95
N ASN A 215 4.91 19.97 -11.66
CA ASN A 215 4.48 20.48 -10.35
C ASN A 215 4.73 19.44 -9.23
N VAL A 216 4.47 18.16 -9.49
CA VAL A 216 4.74 17.07 -8.52
C VAL A 216 6.24 16.93 -8.26
N ILE A 217 7.07 16.95 -9.30
CA ILE A 217 8.54 16.91 -9.18
C ILE A 217 9.04 18.06 -8.30
N GLY A 218 8.54 19.28 -8.53
CA GLY A 218 8.90 20.45 -7.73
C GLY A 218 8.50 20.32 -6.26
N LYS A 219 7.29 19.81 -5.97
CA LYS A 219 6.82 19.58 -4.59
C LYS A 219 7.62 18.54 -3.84
N LEU A 220 8.10 17.50 -4.53
CA LEU A 220 8.89 16.41 -3.94
C LEU A 220 10.38 16.75 -3.84
N SER A 221 10.78 17.99 -4.19
CA SER A 221 12.16 18.46 -4.19
C SER A 221 13.11 17.53 -4.97
N ILE A 222 12.61 16.91 -6.04
CA ILE A 222 13.41 16.06 -6.93
C ILE A 222 14.24 16.98 -7.84
N PRO A 223 15.58 16.88 -7.84
CA PRO A 223 16.42 17.70 -8.69
C PRO A 223 16.10 17.49 -10.18
N TRP A 224 15.97 18.56 -10.95
CA TRP A 224 15.76 18.46 -12.40
C TRP A 224 16.89 17.74 -13.14
N SER A 225 18.10 17.74 -12.58
CA SER A 225 19.24 17.00 -13.12
C SER A 225 19.04 15.49 -13.11
N SER A 226 18.19 14.96 -12.24
CA SER A 226 17.88 13.53 -12.16
C SER A 226 16.65 13.12 -12.96
N VAL A 227 16.03 14.06 -13.70
CA VAL A 227 14.81 13.83 -14.48
C VAL A 227 15.07 14.04 -15.97
N LYS A 228 14.72 13.05 -16.79
CA LYS A 228 14.69 13.16 -18.25
C LYS A 228 13.29 12.91 -18.76
N MET A 229 12.64 13.94 -19.28
CA MET A 229 11.29 13.85 -19.85
C MET A 229 11.38 13.89 -21.37
N ASN A 230 10.78 12.89 -22.02
CA ASN A 230 10.69 12.78 -23.46
C ASN A 230 9.22 12.66 -23.85
N VAL A 231 8.77 13.62 -24.67
CA VAL A 231 7.53 13.53 -25.41
C VAL A 231 7.91 13.17 -26.84
N SER A 232 7.49 12.00 -27.32
CA SER A 232 7.77 11.65 -28.72
C SER A 232 6.91 12.53 -29.63
N PRO A 233 7.46 13.11 -30.71
CA PRO A 233 6.68 13.93 -31.64
C PRO A 233 5.51 13.12 -32.21
N GLY A 234 4.28 13.58 -32.00
CA GLY A 234 3.07 12.90 -32.44
C GLY A 234 2.57 11.76 -31.53
N SER A 235 3.23 11.46 -30.40
CA SER A 235 2.70 10.52 -29.41
C SER A 235 1.74 11.19 -28.45
N THR A 236 0.73 10.44 -28.01
CA THR A 236 -0.09 10.77 -26.84
C THR A 236 0.55 10.29 -25.54
N GLU A 237 1.79 9.80 -25.61
CA GLU A 237 2.53 9.24 -24.48
C GLU A 237 3.61 10.19 -24.00
N LEU A 238 3.72 10.34 -22.69
CA LEU A 238 4.80 11.05 -22.02
C LEU A 238 5.68 10.01 -21.32
N LYS A 239 6.97 9.99 -21.65
CA LYS A 239 7.96 9.12 -21.00
C LYS A 239 8.86 9.96 -20.11
N ALA A 240 9.05 9.54 -18.87
CA ALA A 240 9.91 10.23 -17.92
C ALA A 240 10.82 9.23 -17.23
N PHE A 241 12.10 9.54 -17.15
CA PHE A 241 13.11 8.75 -16.47
C PHE A 241 13.63 9.53 -15.28
N PHE A 242 13.72 8.86 -14.14
CA PHE A 242 14.10 9.42 -12.87
C PHE A 242 15.24 8.59 -12.29
N ASN A 243 16.24 9.27 -11.74
CA ASN A 243 17.21 8.66 -10.84
C ASN A 243 16.98 9.24 -9.43
N ILE A 244 16.20 8.53 -8.62
CA ILE A 244 15.69 9.04 -7.34
C ILE A 244 15.78 7.97 -6.27
N ASN A 245 15.69 8.38 -5.00
CA ASN A 245 15.73 7.40 -3.93
C ASN A 245 14.40 6.63 -3.79
N SER A 246 14.46 5.48 -3.12
CA SER A 246 13.29 4.61 -2.93
C SER A 246 12.15 5.31 -2.19
N TYR A 247 12.45 6.18 -1.23
CA TYR A 247 11.44 7.00 -0.55
C TYR A 247 10.71 7.99 -1.49
N GLN A 248 11.45 8.71 -2.33
CA GLN A 248 10.93 9.64 -3.33
C GLN A 248 10.10 8.90 -4.38
N THR A 249 10.46 7.67 -4.71
CA THR A 249 9.70 6.84 -5.65
C THR A 249 8.31 6.50 -5.10
N VAL A 250 8.23 6.16 -3.80
CA VAL A 250 6.95 5.93 -3.10
C VAL A 250 6.11 7.21 -3.05
N LEU A 251 6.73 8.34 -2.68
CA LEU A 251 6.02 9.62 -2.64
C LEU A 251 5.52 10.05 -4.03
N LEU A 252 6.30 9.79 -5.07
CA LEU A 252 5.91 10.05 -6.45
C LEU A 252 4.69 9.20 -6.83
N ALA A 253 4.72 7.89 -6.58
CA ALA A 253 3.59 7.01 -6.87
C ALA A 253 2.30 7.47 -6.15
N ARG A 254 2.40 7.87 -4.87
CA ARG A 254 1.26 8.43 -4.12
C ARG A 254 0.75 9.73 -4.72
N ALA A 255 1.65 10.69 -4.99
CA ALA A 255 1.29 11.98 -5.55
C ALA A 255 0.62 11.86 -6.93
N LEU A 256 1.03 10.88 -7.74
CA LEU A 256 0.40 10.60 -9.03
C LEU A 256 -0.99 9.99 -8.88
N LYS A 257 -1.19 9.09 -7.91
CA LYS A 257 -2.53 8.59 -7.58
C LYS A 257 -3.44 9.71 -7.07
N ASP A 258 -2.94 10.59 -6.20
CA ASP A 258 -3.68 11.74 -5.68
C ASP A 258 -4.04 12.75 -6.77
N ALA A 259 -3.21 12.86 -7.82
CA ALA A 259 -3.50 13.65 -9.02
C ALA A 259 -4.57 13.01 -9.93
N GLY A 260 -5.06 11.81 -9.59
CA GLY A 260 -6.12 11.10 -10.32
C GLY A 260 -5.64 10.18 -11.42
N TYR A 261 -4.33 9.85 -11.46
CA TYR A 261 -3.80 8.88 -12.43
C TYR A 261 -3.94 7.44 -11.91
N SER A 262 -4.17 6.50 -12.82
CA SER A 262 -4.34 5.09 -12.48
C SER A 262 -3.08 4.30 -12.83
N LEU A 263 -2.48 3.64 -11.84
CA LEU A 263 -1.36 2.72 -12.05
C LEU A 263 -1.88 1.39 -12.61
N VAL A 264 -1.27 0.92 -13.71
CA VAL A 264 -1.61 -0.38 -14.34
C VAL A 264 -0.58 -1.45 -14.00
N SER A 265 0.66 -1.03 -13.74
CA SER A 265 1.76 -1.96 -13.49
C SER A 265 1.62 -2.60 -12.11
N PRO A 266 1.75 -3.93 -11.97
CA PRO A 266 1.80 -4.59 -10.67
C PRO A 266 3.15 -4.36 -9.95
N VAL A 267 4.12 -3.74 -10.63
CA VAL A 267 5.48 -3.50 -10.10
C VAL A 267 5.47 -2.47 -8.98
N GLN A 268 6.25 -2.73 -7.93
CA GLN A 268 6.38 -1.85 -6.77
C GLN A 268 7.14 -0.56 -7.11
N PRO A 269 6.82 0.57 -6.47
CA PRO A 269 5.88 0.74 -5.35
C PRO A 269 4.42 0.93 -5.78
N GLN A 270 3.50 0.24 -5.11
CA GLN A 270 2.06 0.52 -5.20
C GLN A 270 1.70 1.70 -4.28
N PRO A 271 0.86 2.65 -4.73
CA PRO A 271 0.55 3.86 -3.98
C PRO A 271 -0.19 3.61 -2.66
N GLU A 272 -0.91 2.50 -2.52
CA GLU A 272 -1.62 2.11 -1.29
C GLU A 272 -0.70 1.58 -0.19
N GLN A 273 0.50 1.10 -0.53
CA GLN A 273 1.37 0.43 0.43
C GLN A 273 2.06 1.43 1.36
N THR A 274 2.15 1.07 2.64
CA THR A 274 2.76 1.94 3.66
C THR A 274 4.12 1.45 4.13
N HIS A 275 4.38 0.13 4.08
CA HIS A 275 5.63 -0.47 4.54
C HIS A 275 6.49 -1.03 3.40
N PHE A 276 7.77 -0.64 3.37
CA PHE A 276 8.76 -1.08 2.38
C PHE A 276 10.02 -1.63 3.04
N ILE A 277 10.66 -2.61 2.39
CA ILE A 277 11.95 -3.17 2.83
C ILE A 277 13.05 -2.23 2.35
N GLY A 278 13.90 -1.76 3.26
CA GLY A 278 15.08 -0.96 2.93
C GLY A 278 15.21 0.30 3.77
N THR A 279 16.22 1.11 3.48
CA THR A 279 16.53 2.34 4.24
C THR A 279 15.84 3.59 3.69
N GLY A 280 15.11 3.48 2.58
CA GLY A 280 14.50 4.62 1.87
C GLY A 280 15.51 5.48 1.09
N ARG A 281 16.81 5.23 1.22
CA ARG A 281 17.90 6.01 0.61
C ARG A 281 18.54 5.32 -0.60
N GLU A 282 18.12 4.09 -0.89
CA GLU A 282 18.58 3.33 -2.05
C GLU A 282 18.24 4.05 -3.35
N GLU A 283 19.21 4.14 -4.26
CA GLU A 283 19.03 4.79 -5.56
C GLU A 283 18.27 3.86 -6.51
N ILE A 284 17.23 4.38 -7.13
CA ILE A 284 16.30 3.65 -7.99
C ILE A 284 16.24 4.31 -9.37
N GLU A 285 16.49 3.52 -10.41
CA GLU A 285 16.19 3.88 -11.79
C GLU A 285 14.69 3.71 -12.05
N TYR A 286 13.94 4.80 -11.99
CA TYR A 286 12.49 4.78 -12.16
C TYR A 286 12.09 5.31 -13.55
N SER A 287 11.51 4.43 -14.37
CA SER A 287 10.96 4.75 -15.68
C SER A 287 9.45 4.82 -15.59
N LEU A 288 8.91 5.97 -15.98
CA LEU A 288 7.49 6.26 -15.98
C LEU A 288 6.99 6.46 -17.41
N ILE A 289 5.84 5.88 -17.71
CA ILE A 289 5.13 6.08 -18.97
C ILE A 289 3.70 6.49 -18.67
N PHE A 290 3.27 7.65 -19.17
CA PHE A 290 1.86 8.05 -19.18
C PHE A 290 1.23 7.69 -20.52
N SER A 291 0.11 6.98 -20.47
CA SER A 291 -0.68 6.61 -21.65
C SER A 291 -2.15 7.03 -21.47
N PRO A 292 -2.85 7.48 -22.51
CA PRO A 292 -4.25 7.85 -22.38
C PRO A 292 -5.12 6.60 -22.13
N LYS A 293 -6.20 6.76 -21.36
CA LYS A 293 -7.18 5.70 -21.15
C LYS A 293 -7.76 5.25 -22.50
N ALA A 294 -7.62 3.96 -22.81
CA ALA A 294 -8.22 3.38 -24.00
C ALA A 294 -9.74 3.63 -23.98
N ALA A 295 -10.31 3.99 -25.14
CA ALA A 295 -11.76 4.08 -25.26
C ALA A 295 -12.36 2.69 -25.07
N ASP A 296 -13.32 2.55 -24.17
CA ASP A 296 -14.13 1.34 -24.08
C ASP A 296 -14.73 1.10 -25.46
N ARG A 297 -14.29 0.01 -26.12
CA ARG A 297 -14.97 -0.49 -27.31
C ARG A 297 -16.34 -0.96 -26.85
N LYS A 298 -17.36 -0.12 -27.05
CA LYS A 298 -18.75 -0.54 -26.98
C LYS A 298 -19.07 -1.51 -28.10
#